data_AF-H2M7R3-F1
#
_entry.id   AF-H2M7R3-F1
#
_cell.length_a   1.000
_cell.length_b   1.000
_cell.length_c   1.000
_cell.angle_alpha   90.00
_cell.angle_beta   90.00
_cell.angle_gamma   90.00
#
_symmetry.space_group_name_H-M   'P 1'
#
loop_
_entity.id
_entity.type
_entity.pdbx_description
1 polymer ?
#
loop_
_entity_poly.entity_id
_entity_poly.type
_entity_poly.pdbx_seq_one_letter_code
_entity_poly.pdbx_strand_id
1 'polypeptide(L)'
;MERKHMSAFSLYQALQPQLPPPVKKANLQVEVKKKSKTKSSKIIPSKAQLRAERRKRKRKLLKSVQKTEDPIVTADVNKAETCVNGESLDAVLVELGSISNSRERATQMFQWLIHPVPAAHFFRETWEKKPIYVQRRNPDYYKGLFSTAEFDRILREENVQFGVNLDVTSYTNGKRETHNPPGRALPFTVWDFYESGCSLRLLNPQAFSHTVWNVLSVLQEQFGSMAGANVYLTPPGTQGFAPHYDDIEAFVVQLEGKKHWRVYSPRSENEVLPVLSSPNFDQSDIGKPILDVVLEAGDLLYFPRGFIHQGKCLPDAHSLHITISSFQKNSWGDLMQKVVTAALEIAMEEDVEFRRGLPLDYLTYMGVQNSDKEDPRRVKFLSQMEKLMKKLPNYAPVDAAVDQKAKDFLHDCLPPVLTPDEFATSVQGASVRWVNGRVKGTAAHITTQTLIRLLRAGCARLCSDGDAVHLYYTIDNSRVYHKEEPKSWEVQAEHTDAVEFLIHSYPSFVTVGSLPCDSAQDKIALAELLFEKGIIHTEEPLQS
;
A
#
# COMPACT_ATOMS: atom_id res chain seq x y z
N MET A 1 -8.83 6.23 -36.81
CA MET A 1 -9.07 5.16 -35.81
C MET A 1 -10.11 5.67 -34.84
N GLU A 2 -11.28 5.03 -34.84
CA GLU A 2 -12.42 5.38 -34.00
C GLU A 2 -12.08 5.24 -32.51
N ARG A 3 -12.46 6.24 -31.72
CA ARG A 3 -12.35 6.23 -30.26
C ARG A 3 -13.22 5.08 -29.73
N LYS A 4 -12.62 3.96 -29.33
CA LYS A 4 -13.31 2.97 -28.50
C LYS A 4 -13.52 3.59 -27.12
N HIS A 5 -14.61 4.34 -26.97
CA HIS A 5 -15.13 4.75 -25.66
C HIS A 5 -15.51 3.49 -24.88
N MET A 6 -15.00 3.35 -23.65
CA MET A 6 -15.63 2.47 -22.68
C MET A 6 -17.08 2.92 -22.51
N SER A 7 -18.03 2.02 -22.73
CA SER A 7 -19.45 2.37 -22.59
C SER A 7 -19.77 2.58 -21.10
N ALA A 8 -20.72 3.45 -20.79
CA ALA A 8 -21.22 3.61 -19.42
C ALA A 8 -21.67 2.25 -18.81
N PHE A 9 -22.12 1.32 -19.66
CA PHE A 9 -22.51 -0.03 -19.26
C PHE A 9 -21.33 -0.87 -18.71
N SER A 10 -20.15 -0.77 -19.33
CA SER A 10 -18.94 -1.44 -18.81
C SER A 10 -18.48 -0.89 -17.45
N LEU A 11 -18.74 0.40 -17.17
CA LEU A 11 -18.46 1.00 -15.85
C LEU A 11 -19.40 0.44 -14.76
N TYR A 12 -20.67 0.18 -15.08
CA TYR A 12 -21.62 -0.42 -14.13
C TYR A 12 -21.32 -1.88 -13.77
N GLN A 13 -20.77 -2.67 -14.70
CA GLN A 13 -20.33 -4.05 -14.41
C GLN A 13 -19.08 -4.08 -13.53
N ALA A 14 -18.14 -3.13 -13.71
CA ALA A 14 -16.93 -3.03 -12.90
C ALA A 14 -17.19 -2.57 -11.45
N LEU A 15 -18.32 -1.89 -11.20
CA LEU A 15 -18.73 -1.42 -9.88
C LEU A 15 -19.48 -2.49 -9.04
N GLN A 16 -19.78 -3.66 -9.60
CA GLN A 16 -20.35 -4.75 -8.81
C GLN A 16 -19.24 -5.44 -8.00
N PRO A 17 -19.39 -5.62 -6.68
CA PRO A 17 -18.44 -6.42 -5.93
C PRO A 17 -18.42 -7.83 -6.50
N GLN A 18 -17.24 -8.34 -6.88
CA GLN A 18 -17.09 -9.75 -7.20
C GLN A 18 -17.41 -10.54 -5.94
N LEU A 19 -18.61 -11.12 -5.89
CA LEU A 19 -18.99 -12.03 -4.83
C LEU A 19 -18.02 -13.22 -4.84
N PRO A 20 -17.47 -13.61 -3.68
CA PRO A 20 -16.70 -14.85 -3.61
C PRO A 20 -17.57 -16.04 -4.05
N PRO A 21 -16.98 -17.09 -4.63
CA PRO A 21 -17.73 -18.28 -5.01
C PRO A 21 -18.44 -18.86 -3.77
N PRO A 22 -19.67 -19.40 -3.93
CA PRO A 22 -20.50 -19.79 -2.80
C PRO A 22 -19.84 -20.90 -1.99
N VAL A 23 -19.51 -20.59 -0.73
CA VAL A 23 -19.13 -21.58 0.27
C VAL A 23 -20.36 -22.41 0.61
N LYS A 24 -20.30 -23.73 0.35
CA LYS A 24 -21.30 -24.70 0.83
C LYS A 24 -21.33 -24.67 2.36
N LYS A 25 -22.34 -24.03 2.95
CA LYS A 25 -22.57 -24.05 4.40
C LYS A 25 -23.07 -25.43 4.84
N ALA A 26 -22.37 -26.03 5.80
CA ALA A 26 -22.90 -27.10 6.62
C ALA A 26 -23.93 -26.52 7.60
N ASN A 27 -25.09 -27.17 7.69
CA ASN A 27 -26.18 -26.81 8.60
C ASN A 27 -25.82 -27.14 10.05
N LEU A 28 -25.81 -26.12 10.91
CA LEU A 28 -25.94 -26.30 12.36
C LEU A 28 -27.05 -25.36 12.85
N GLN A 29 -28.14 -25.97 13.30
CA GLN A 29 -29.26 -25.31 13.97
C GLN A 29 -28.88 -25.06 15.43
N VAL A 30 -29.09 -23.84 15.93
CA VAL A 30 -29.20 -23.57 17.37
C VAL A 30 -30.36 -22.60 17.63
N GLU A 31 -31.16 -22.97 18.61
CA GLU A 31 -32.45 -22.41 19.02
C GLU A 31 -32.38 -20.98 19.60
N VAL A 32 -33.42 -20.20 19.30
CA VAL A 32 -33.69 -18.86 19.83
C VAL A 32 -34.41 -18.96 21.18
N LYS A 33 -33.84 -18.35 22.23
CA LYS A 33 -34.58 -18.02 23.48
C LYS A 33 -34.82 -16.51 23.58
N LYS A 34 -36.12 -16.14 23.62
CA LYS A 34 -36.64 -14.80 23.94
C LYS A 34 -36.68 -14.56 25.45
N LYS A 35 -36.39 -13.31 25.86
CA LYS A 35 -37.01 -12.49 26.95
C LYS A 35 -36.09 -11.28 27.18
N SER A 36 -36.50 -10.07 27.57
CA SER A 36 -37.78 -9.37 27.70
C SER A 36 -37.44 -7.87 27.85
N LYS A 37 -38.32 -6.99 27.38
CA LYS A 37 -38.17 -5.52 27.46
C LYS A 37 -38.22 -5.01 28.90
N THR A 38 -37.36 -4.03 29.19
CA THR A 38 -37.60 -3.03 30.25
C THR A 38 -37.27 -1.65 29.70
N LYS A 39 -38.27 -0.76 29.71
CA LYS A 39 -38.15 0.65 29.37
C LYS A 39 -37.57 1.40 30.59
N SER A 40 -36.61 2.28 30.37
CA SER A 40 -36.46 3.47 31.20
C SER A 40 -36.11 4.66 30.31
N SER A 41 -36.92 5.71 30.43
CA SER A 41 -36.83 6.98 29.73
C SER A 41 -36.01 7.96 30.57
N LYS A 42 -34.93 8.51 30.01
CA LYS A 42 -34.36 9.79 30.45
C LYS A 42 -33.90 10.60 29.24
N ILE A 43 -34.40 11.84 29.20
CA ILE A 43 -34.22 12.89 28.19
C ILE A 43 -33.05 13.77 28.64
N ILE A 44 -32.00 13.98 27.84
CA ILE A 44 -31.02 15.10 27.91
C ILE A 44 -30.49 15.38 26.46
N PRO A 45 -30.23 16.64 26.05
CA PRO A 45 -30.49 17.13 24.69
C PRO A 45 -29.30 17.14 23.70
N SER A 46 -29.67 17.30 22.42
CA SER A 46 -28.83 17.33 21.21
C SER A 46 -27.78 18.45 21.19
N LYS A 47 -26.52 18.09 20.94
CA LYS A 47 -25.40 19.01 20.65
C LYS A 47 -25.48 19.62 19.23
N ALA A 48 -26.58 20.30 18.95
CA ALA A 48 -26.68 21.25 17.84
C ALA A 48 -26.47 22.68 18.39
N GLN A 49 -25.28 22.96 18.93
CA GLN A 49 -24.81 24.31 19.27
C GLN A 49 -23.39 24.22 19.84
N LEU A 50 -22.38 24.11 18.96
CA LEU A 50 -21.00 24.60 19.18
C LEU A 50 -20.25 24.69 17.82
N ARG A 51 -21.00 24.90 16.72
CA ARG A 51 -20.47 25.25 15.39
C ARG A 51 -20.67 26.75 15.15
N ALA A 52 -20.02 27.58 15.99
CA ALA A 52 -19.99 29.02 15.77
C ALA A 52 -18.78 29.70 16.40
N GLU A 53 -17.58 29.09 16.39
CA GLU A 53 -16.36 29.85 16.74
C GLU A 53 -15.04 29.41 16.09
N ARG A 54 -15.07 28.47 15.13
CA ARG A 54 -13.86 28.05 14.37
C ARG A 54 -13.76 28.61 12.94
N ARG A 55 -14.57 29.60 12.57
CA ARG A 55 -14.57 30.24 11.23
C ARG A 55 -13.90 31.62 11.13
N LYS A 56 -13.09 32.04 12.12
CA LYS A 56 -12.36 33.33 12.07
C LYS A 56 -10.83 33.27 12.20
N ARG A 57 -10.19 32.09 11.99
CA ARG A 57 -8.72 31.96 11.95
C ARG A 57 -8.12 31.30 10.70
N LYS A 58 -8.93 31.01 9.66
CA LYS A 58 -8.45 30.45 8.38
C LYS A 58 -8.47 31.45 7.22
N ARG A 59 -8.11 32.71 7.51
CA ARG A 59 -7.99 33.77 6.50
C ARG A 59 -6.82 34.71 6.82
N LYS A 60 -5.64 34.13 7.05
CA LYS A 60 -4.35 34.85 7.10
C LYS A 60 -3.17 33.87 7.03
N LEU A 61 -3.13 33.02 6.01
CA LEU A 61 -1.91 32.30 5.62
C LEU A 61 -2.04 31.78 4.18
N LEU A 62 -2.25 32.69 3.23
CA LEU A 62 -2.22 32.42 1.79
C LEU A 62 -1.99 33.76 1.11
N LYS A 63 -0.72 34.16 1.03
CA LYS A 63 -0.14 35.18 0.14
C LYS A 63 1.33 35.38 0.48
N SER A 64 2.20 34.55 -0.10
CA SER A 64 3.54 34.92 -0.59
C SER A 64 4.32 33.66 -0.96
N VAL A 65 4.24 33.26 -2.23
CA VAL A 65 5.37 32.55 -2.86
C VAL A 65 5.52 33.17 -4.23
N GLN A 66 6.48 34.09 -4.34
CA GLN A 66 6.95 34.63 -5.60
C GLN A 66 7.88 33.61 -6.25
N LYS A 67 7.71 33.47 -7.56
CA LYS A 67 8.57 32.72 -8.48
C LYS A 67 10.00 33.27 -8.43
N THR A 68 10.97 32.37 -8.30
CA THR A 68 12.33 32.55 -8.80
C THR A 68 12.60 31.38 -9.75
N GLU A 69 12.81 31.71 -11.02
CA GLU A 69 13.26 30.79 -12.06
C GLU A 69 14.79 30.66 -11.94
N ASP A 70 15.28 29.44 -11.79
CA ASP A 70 16.70 29.10 -11.87
C ASP A 70 16.89 28.00 -12.95
N PRO A 71 18.06 27.96 -13.61
CA PRO A 71 18.18 27.47 -14.98
C PRO A 71 18.16 25.95 -15.11
N ILE A 72 17.71 25.52 -16.28
CA ILE A 72 17.72 24.14 -16.79
C ILE A 72 19.16 23.62 -16.79
N VAL A 73 19.44 22.63 -15.95
CA VAL A 73 20.69 21.85 -16.01
C VAL A 73 20.43 20.65 -16.92
N THR A 74 20.81 20.77 -18.19
CA THR A 74 21.12 19.61 -19.04
C THR A 74 22.49 19.11 -18.62
N ALA A 75 22.53 18.02 -17.85
CA ALA A 75 23.78 17.33 -17.57
C ALA A 75 24.19 16.57 -18.83
N ASP A 76 25.09 17.19 -19.59
CA ASP A 76 25.79 16.58 -20.70
C ASP A 76 26.63 15.41 -20.18
N VAL A 77 26.44 14.25 -20.82
CA VAL A 77 27.12 13.00 -20.50
C VAL A 77 28.54 13.07 -21.06
N ASN A 78 29.53 13.24 -20.18
CA ASN A 78 30.93 12.92 -20.53
C ASN A 78 31.72 12.34 -19.34
N LYS A 79 31.94 11.02 -19.44
CA LYS A 79 32.99 10.15 -18.87
C LYS A 79 33.75 10.63 -17.61
N ALA A 80 33.41 9.98 -16.50
CA ALA A 80 34.38 9.43 -15.54
C ALA A 80 33.92 8.03 -15.11
N GLU A 81 34.82 7.05 -15.21
CA GLU A 81 34.60 5.64 -14.87
C GLU A 81 34.67 5.41 -13.36
N THR A 82 33.71 5.95 -12.61
CA THR A 82 33.70 5.81 -11.14
C THR A 82 32.53 4.92 -10.69
N CYS A 83 32.83 3.82 -10.00
CA CYS A 83 31.81 3.06 -9.26
C CYS A 83 31.06 3.99 -8.31
N VAL A 84 29.75 3.80 -8.20
CA VAL A 84 28.99 4.46 -7.13
C VAL A 84 29.33 3.74 -5.82
N ASN A 85 30.15 4.37 -4.98
CA ASN A 85 30.43 3.91 -3.61
C ASN A 85 29.15 4.07 -2.78
N GLY A 86 28.27 3.08 -2.85
CA GLY A 86 27.14 2.93 -1.94
C GLY A 86 27.47 1.96 -0.81
N GLU A 87 26.90 2.22 0.36
CA GLU A 87 26.93 1.30 1.48
C GLU A 87 26.21 0.00 1.12
N SER A 88 26.70 -1.13 1.65
CA SER A 88 26.04 -2.42 1.48
C SER A 88 24.69 -2.41 2.18
N LEU A 89 23.74 -3.22 1.69
CA LEU A 89 22.42 -3.32 2.32
C LEU A 89 22.53 -3.71 3.81
N ASP A 90 23.44 -4.62 4.16
CA ASP A 90 23.64 -5.02 5.57
C ASP A 90 24.07 -3.83 6.45
N ALA A 91 24.99 -2.99 5.97
CA ALA A 91 25.42 -1.79 6.68
C ALA A 91 24.27 -0.79 6.85
N VAL A 92 23.49 -0.59 5.79
CA VAL A 92 22.29 0.27 5.82
C VAL A 92 21.26 -0.26 6.80
N LEU A 93 20.95 -1.57 6.78
CA LEU A 93 19.98 -2.14 7.71
C LEU A 93 20.43 -2.05 9.17
N VAL A 94 21.73 -2.16 9.44
CA VAL A 94 22.31 -1.94 10.78
C VAL A 94 22.18 -0.48 11.20
N GLU A 95 22.53 0.48 10.32
CA GLU A 95 22.39 1.91 10.59
C GLU A 95 20.92 2.28 10.85
N LEU A 96 20.01 1.84 9.97
CA LEU A 96 18.57 2.02 10.13
C LEU A 96 18.08 1.46 11.47
N GLY A 97 18.66 0.35 11.94
CA GLY A 97 18.34 -0.25 13.24
C GLY A 97 18.64 0.67 14.43
N SER A 98 19.58 1.62 14.28
CA SER A 98 19.94 2.60 15.32
C SER A 98 19.08 3.88 15.31
N ILE A 99 18.30 4.10 14.24
CA ILE A 99 17.46 5.28 14.09
C ILE A 99 16.12 5.04 14.77
N SER A 100 15.80 5.87 15.77
CA SER A 100 14.57 5.73 16.56
C SER A 100 13.30 6.15 15.81
N ASN A 101 13.42 7.07 14.84
CA ASN A 101 12.30 7.58 14.04
C ASN A 101 12.09 6.74 12.77
N SER A 102 11.02 5.95 12.74
CA SER A 102 10.61 5.11 11.61
C SER A 102 10.42 5.87 10.29
N ARG A 103 9.95 7.12 10.32
CA ARG A 103 9.81 7.95 9.11
C ARG A 103 11.17 8.33 8.52
N GLU A 104 12.15 8.56 9.39
CA GLU A 104 13.52 8.81 8.96
C GLU A 104 14.14 7.54 8.38
N ARG A 105 13.90 6.38 9.02
CA ARG A 105 14.33 5.08 8.45
C ARG A 105 13.77 4.86 7.05
N ALA A 106 12.48 5.12 6.86
CA ALA A 106 11.82 5.01 5.56
C ALA A 106 12.43 5.96 4.52
N THR A 107 12.71 7.20 4.91
CA THR A 107 13.36 8.20 4.05
C THR A 107 14.77 7.76 3.64
N GLN A 108 15.58 7.28 4.59
CA GLN A 108 16.96 6.86 4.34
C GLN A 108 17.01 5.57 3.50
N MET A 109 16.16 4.57 3.79
CA MET A 109 16.04 3.35 2.98
C MET A 109 15.67 3.68 1.53
N PHE A 110 14.69 4.57 1.33
CA PHE A 110 14.30 4.99 -0.01
C PHE A 110 15.41 5.76 -0.72
N GLN A 111 16.09 6.67 -0.01
CA GLN A 111 17.23 7.41 -0.56
C GLN A 111 18.37 6.47 -0.96
N TRP A 112 18.66 5.43 -0.18
CA TRP A 112 19.61 4.39 -0.55
C TRP A 112 19.13 3.61 -1.79
N LEU A 113 17.85 3.24 -1.85
CA LEU A 113 17.31 2.46 -2.98
C LEU A 113 17.54 3.16 -4.33
N ILE A 114 17.41 4.49 -4.38
CA ILE A 114 17.51 5.29 -5.61
C ILE A 114 18.83 6.06 -5.78
N HIS A 115 19.77 5.93 -4.84
CA HIS A 115 21.05 6.65 -4.90
C HIS A 115 21.77 6.40 -6.25
N PRO A 116 22.31 7.44 -6.91
CA PRO A 116 22.57 8.80 -6.42
C PRO A 116 21.45 9.83 -6.65
N VAL A 117 20.26 9.41 -7.09
CA VAL A 117 19.16 10.35 -7.35
C VAL A 117 18.63 10.91 -6.01
N PRO A 118 18.60 12.23 -5.80
CA PRO A 118 18.02 12.79 -4.58
C PRO A 118 16.50 12.53 -4.52
N ALA A 119 15.99 12.04 -3.40
CA ALA A 119 14.57 11.70 -3.23
C ALA A 119 13.63 12.89 -3.53
N ALA A 120 14.00 14.10 -3.09
CA ALA A 120 13.23 15.31 -3.38
C ALA A 120 13.17 15.64 -4.89
N HIS A 121 14.23 15.35 -5.65
CA HIS A 121 14.22 15.49 -7.10
C HIS A 121 13.36 14.39 -7.74
N PHE A 122 13.51 13.14 -7.30
CA PHE A 122 12.76 12.01 -7.80
C PHE A 122 11.24 12.24 -7.68
N PHE A 123 10.72 12.57 -6.50
CA PHE A 123 9.28 12.78 -6.32
C PHE A 123 8.74 13.99 -7.09
N ARG A 124 9.57 15.01 -7.31
CA ARG A 124 9.15 16.22 -8.03
C ARG A 124 9.17 16.03 -9.54
N GLU A 125 10.20 15.40 -10.10
CA GLU A 125 10.48 15.40 -11.54
C GLU A 125 10.30 14.04 -12.22
N THR A 126 10.28 12.94 -11.46
CA THR A 126 10.34 11.57 -12.00
C THR A 126 9.11 10.74 -11.66
N TRP A 127 8.69 10.74 -10.39
CA TRP A 127 7.55 9.97 -9.91
C TRP A 127 6.29 10.25 -10.73
N GLU A 128 5.62 9.19 -11.20
CA GLU A 128 4.45 9.22 -12.08
C GLU A 128 4.64 9.95 -13.42
N LYS A 129 5.88 10.26 -13.83
CA LYS A 129 6.17 11.09 -15.01
C LYS A 129 7.03 10.41 -16.07
N LYS A 130 8.16 9.83 -15.66
CA LYS A 130 9.16 9.31 -16.62
C LYS A 130 9.99 8.18 -16.01
N PRO A 131 10.52 7.26 -16.83
CA PRO A 131 11.42 6.25 -16.35
C PRO A 131 12.79 6.83 -15.99
N ILE A 132 13.51 6.15 -15.10
CA ILE A 132 14.93 6.41 -14.84
C ILE A 132 15.70 5.09 -14.79
N TYR A 133 16.92 5.11 -15.33
CA TYR A 133 17.90 4.04 -15.18
C TYR A 133 19.07 4.57 -14.35
N VAL A 134 19.42 3.85 -13.28
CA VAL A 134 20.58 4.13 -12.45
C VAL A 134 21.59 3.01 -12.66
N GLN A 135 22.63 3.31 -13.43
CA GLN A 135 23.79 2.44 -13.60
C GLN A 135 24.74 2.64 -12.42
N ARG A 136 24.94 1.61 -11.59
CA ARG A 136 25.81 1.73 -10.40
C ARG A 136 27.22 1.21 -10.60
N ARG A 137 27.38 0.22 -11.49
CA ARG A 137 28.65 -0.51 -11.67
C ARG A 137 29.17 -1.10 -10.35
N ASN A 138 28.26 -1.45 -9.45
CA ASN A 138 28.56 -2.06 -8.15
C ASN A 138 27.71 -3.33 -8.00
N PRO A 139 28.22 -4.51 -8.39
CA PRO A 139 27.44 -5.75 -8.34
C PRO A 139 27.01 -6.17 -6.93
N ASP A 140 27.73 -5.71 -5.91
CA ASP A 140 27.46 -6.04 -4.51
C ASP A 140 26.44 -5.09 -3.85
N TYR A 141 25.95 -4.05 -4.56
CA TYR A 141 25.07 -3.03 -3.98
C TYR A 141 23.83 -3.64 -3.29
N TYR A 142 23.21 -4.64 -3.93
CA TYR A 142 22.01 -5.31 -3.41
C TYR A 142 22.30 -6.66 -2.74
N LYS A 143 23.57 -6.98 -2.48
CA LYS A 143 23.96 -8.21 -1.81
C LYS A 143 23.27 -8.30 -0.44
N GLY A 144 22.69 -9.47 -0.16
CA GLY A 144 21.90 -9.71 1.05
C GLY A 144 20.39 -9.53 0.88
N LEU A 145 19.93 -8.84 -0.18
CA LEU A 145 18.48 -8.63 -0.40
C LEU A 145 17.75 -9.94 -0.74
N PHE A 146 18.20 -10.60 -1.81
CA PHE A 146 17.68 -11.88 -2.28
C PHE A 146 18.67 -12.49 -3.29
N SER A 147 18.68 -13.82 -3.44
CA SER A 147 19.58 -14.53 -4.35
C SER A 147 18.94 -15.79 -4.92
N THR A 148 19.54 -16.37 -5.95
CA THR A 148 19.13 -17.66 -6.51
C THR A 148 19.32 -18.80 -5.48
N ALA A 149 20.32 -18.68 -4.59
CA ALA A 149 20.50 -19.62 -3.49
C ALA A 149 19.33 -19.55 -2.48
N GLU A 150 18.89 -18.34 -2.13
CA GLU A 150 17.69 -18.14 -1.30
C GLU A 150 16.43 -18.65 -2.01
N PHE A 151 16.33 -18.47 -3.33
CA PHE A 151 15.25 -19.04 -4.14
C PHE A 151 15.21 -20.57 -4.02
N ASP A 152 16.33 -21.28 -4.20
CA ASP A 152 16.41 -22.74 -4.05
C ASP A 152 16.06 -23.20 -2.62
N ARG A 153 16.59 -22.50 -1.61
CA ARG A 153 16.28 -22.77 -0.20
C ARG A 153 14.78 -22.71 0.04
N ILE A 154 14.11 -21.65 -0.42
CA ILE A 154 12.66 -21.46 -0.29
C ILE A 154 11.89 -22.62 -0.95
N LEU A 155 12.25 -23.02 -2.17
CA LEU A 155 11.58 -24.16 -2.84
C LEU A 155 11.71 -25.47 -2.04
N ARG A 156 12.86 -25.67 -1.39
CA ARG A 156 13.20 -26.90 -0.68
C ARG A 156 12.53 -26.97 0.70
N GLU A 157 12.60 -25.88 1.45
CA GLU A 157 12.23 -25.82 2.87
C GLU A 157 10.79 -25.35 3.07
N GLU A 158 10.28 -24.48 2.20
CA GLU A 158 8.96 -23.87 2.36
C GLU A 158 7.89 -24.59 1.52
N ASN A 159 6.62 -24.36 1.87
CA ASN A 159 5.49 -24.90 1.14
C ASN A 159 5.06 -23.98 -0.02
N VAL A 160 5.92 -23.82 -1.03
CA VAL A 160 5.65 -23.02 -2.24
C VAL A 160 4.65 -23.73 -3.15
N GLN A 161 3.57 -23.07 -3.55
CA GLN A 161 2.56 -23.63 -4.45
C GLN A 161 2.58 -22.93 -5.83
N PHE A 162 2.44 -23.71 -6.90
CA PHE A 162 2.27 -23.16 -8.24
C PHE A 162 0.96 -22.37 -8.35
N GLY A 163 0.98 -21.22 -9.03
CA GLY A 163 -0.17 -20.32 -9.21
C GLY A 163 -0.60 -19.54 -7.96
N VAL A 164 -0.05 -19.86 -6.79
CA VAL A 164 -0.27 -19.10 -5.54
C VAL A 164 0.97 -18.31 -5.16
N ASN A 165 2.13 -18.97 -5.21
CA ASN A 165 3.42 -18.37 -4.86
C ASN A 165 4.36 -18.32 -6.04
N LEU A 166 4.33 -19.32 -6.92
CA LEU A 166 5.28 -19.44 -8.03
C LEU A 166 4.55 -19.61 -9.37
N ASP A 167 4.94 -18.81 -10.36
CA ASP A 167 4.56 -19.01 -11.76
C ASP A 167 5.76 -19.43 -12.61
N VAL A 168 5.48 -20.29 -13.59
CA VAL A 168 6.40 -20.69 -14.65
C VAL A 168 5.87 -20.13 -15.97
N THR A 169 6.71 -19.37 -16.68
CA THR A 169 6.29 -18.62 -17.87
C THR A 169 7.33 -18.68 -18.99
N SER A 170 6.88 -18.61 -20.22
CA SER A 170 7.75 -18.42 -21.39
C SER A 170 7.12 -17.44 -22.37
N TYR A 171 7.97 -16.77 -23.14
CA TYR A 171 7.56 -15.95 -24.28
C TYR A 171 8.43 -16.30 -25.49
N THR A 172 7.84 -17.04 -26.43
CA THR A 172 8.50 -17.50 -27.64
C THR A 172 7.61 -17.23 -28.84
N ASN A 173 8.21 -16.82 -29.96
CA ASN A 173 7.49 -16.55 -31.22
C ASN A 173 6.27 -15.62 -31.07
N GLY A 174 6.37 -14.60 -30.22
CA GLY A 174 5.31 -13.63 -29.98
C GLY A 174 4.22 -14.09 -29.01
N LYS A 175 4.29 -15.32 -28.47
CA LYS A 175 3.25 -15.89 -27.61
C LYS A 175 3.75 -16.09 -26.18
N ARG A 176 2.99 -15.61 -25.20
CA ARG A 176 3.23 -15.83 -23.77
C ARG A 176 2.44 -17.04 -23.27
N GLU A 177 3.09 -17.93 -22.54
CA GLU A 177 2.49 -19.14 -21.97
C GLU A 177 2.72 -19.25 -20.46
N THR A 178 1.78 -19.88 -19.74
CA THR A 178 1.93 -20.31 -18.33
C THR A 178 2.06 -21.82 -18.31
N HIS A 179 3.04 -22.34 -17.56
CA HIS A 179 3.31 -23.78 -17.47
C HIS A 179 3.09 -24.35 -16.06
N ASN A 180 2.32 -23.65 -15.22
CA ASN A 180 2.06 -24.05 -13.83
C ASN A 180 1.37 -25.42 -13.76
N PRO A 181 2.02 -26.46 -13.24
CA PRO A 181 1.33 -27.68 -12.87
C PRO A 181 0.52 -27.44 -11.58
N PRO A 182 -0.47 -28.29 -11.25
CA PRO A 182 -1.15 -28.20 -9.98
C PRO A 182 -0.23 -28.63 -8.81
N GLY A 183 -0.37 -27.95 -7.66
CA GLY A 183 0.24 -28.37 -6.39
C GLY A 183 1.59 -27.71 -6.05
N ARG A 184 2.40 -28.42 -5.25
CA ARG A 184 3.64 -27.89 -4.66
C ARG A 184 4.74 -27.73 -5.72
N ALA A 185 5.40 -26.57 -5.68
CA ALA A 185 6.57 -26.26 -6.49
C ALA A 185 7.85 -26.78 -5.81
N LEU A 186 8.23 -28.01 -6.15
CA LEU A 186 9.46 -28.64 -5.65
C LEU A 186 10.66 -28.32 -6.56
N PRO A 187 11.90 -28.23 -6.02
CA PRO A 187 13.09 -27.90 -6.80
C PRO A 187 13.27 -28.76 -8.05
N PHE A 188 13.03 -30.07 -7.95
CA PHE A 188 13.18 -31.00 -9.07
C PHE A 188 12.38 -30.57 -10.32
N THR A 189 11.11 -30.22 -10.14
CA THR A 189 10.23 -29.81 -11.24
C THR A 189 10.51 -28.36 -11.67
N VAL A 190 10.77 -27.48 -10.70
CA VAL A 190 10.99 -26.05 -10.97
C VAL A 190 12.27 -25.83 -11.78
N TRP A 191 13.35 -26.53 -11.43
CA TRP A 191 14.62 -26.42 -12.16
C TRP A 191 14.56 -27.08 -13.53
N ASP A 192 13.79 -28.15 -13.72
CA ASP A 192 13.53 -28.74 -15.04
C ASP A 192 12.85 -27.75 -16.00
N PHE A 193 11.88 -26.98 -15.51
CA PHE A 193 11.28 -25.89 -16.30
C PHE A 193 12.28 -24.78 -16.63
N TYR A 194 13.14 -24.42 -15.67
CA TYR A 194 14.17 -23.39 -15.88
C TYR A 194 15.18 -23.82 -16.96
N GLU A 195 15.70 -25.05 -16.88
CA GLU A 195 16.60 -25.63 -17.90
C GLU A 195 15.90 -25.75 -19.27
N SER A 196 14.58 -25.94 -19.28
CA SER A 196 13.76 -25.92 -20.50
C SER A 196 13.47 -24.52 -21.04
N GLY A 197 14.10 -23.48 -20.49
CA GLY A 197 14.00 -22.10 -20.98
C GLY A 197 12.84 -21.28 -20.41
N CYS A 198 12.18 -21.75 -19.34
CA CYS A 198 11.11 -20.99 -18.69
C CYS A 198 11.65 -20.02 -17.64
N SER A 199 11.02 -18.85 -17.54
CA SER A 199 11.20 -17.93 -16.41
C SER A 199 10.35 -18.34 -15.22
N LEU A 200 10.92 -18.19 -14.03
CA LEU A 200 10.28 -18.43 -12.75
C LEU A 200 9.94 -17.08 -12.09
N ARG A 201 8.69 -16.92 -11.65
CA ARG A 201 8.21 -15.72 -10.94
C ARG A 201 7.70 -16.08 -9.56
N LEU A 202 8.39 -15.64 -8.51
CA LEU A 202 7.94 -15.75 -7.12
C LEU A 202 7.10 -14.51 -6.76
N LEU A 203 5.83 -14.73 -6.44
CA LEU A 203 4.79 -13.71 -6.31
C LEU A 203 4.83 -12.91 -5.00
N ASN A 204 5.33 -13.51 -3.93
CA ASN A 204 5.30 -12.91 -2.59
C ASN A 204 6.58 -13.27 -1.80
N PRO A 205 7.77 -12.86 -2.27
CA PRO A 205 9.06 -13.19 -1.65
C PRO A 205 9.15 -12.79 -0.17
N GLN A 206 8.46 -11.72 0.24
CA GLN A 206 8.41 -11.26 1.62
C GLN A 206 7.74 -12.23 2.58
N ALA A 207 6.95 -13.20 2.10
CA ALA A 207 6.40 -14.26 2.92
C ALA A 207 7.46 -15.30 3.34
N PHE A 208 8.58 -15.38 2.61
CA PHE A 208 9.60 -16.42 2.77
C PHE A 208 10.98 -15.85 3.15
N SER A 209 11.31 -14.63 2.72
CA SER A 209 12.56 -13.94 3.03
C SER A 209 12.35 -12.85 4.08
N HIS A 210 13.14 -12.91 5.17
CA HIS A 210 13.13 -11.89 6.23
C HIS A 210 13.68 -10.55 5.74
N THR A 211 14.75 -10.56 4.94
CA THR A 211 15.35 -9.31 4.43
C THR A 211 14.40 -8.57 3.51
N VAL A 212 13.73 -9.29 2.59
CA VAL A 212 12.71 -8.68 1.73
C VAL A 212 11.55 -8.12 2.55
N TRP A 213 11.08 -8.87 3.56
CA TRP A 213 10.06 -8.36 4.49
C TRP A 213 10.51 -7.07 5.18
N ASN A 214 11.72 -7.02 5.72
CA ASN A 214 12.25 -5.83 6.38
C ASN A 214 12.25 -4.62 5.44
N VAL A 215 12.88 -4.76 4.27
CA VAL A 215 12.98 -3.67 3.27
C VAL A 215 11.59 -3.17 2.85
N LEU A 216 10.65 -4.05 2.52
CA LEU A 216 9.30 -3.64 2.11
C LEU A 216 8.52 -2.99 3.26
N SER A 217 8.63 -3.52 4.49
CA SER A 217 7.95 -2.95 5.67
C SER A 217 8.44 -1.54 6.01
N VAL A 218 9.67 -1.20 5.64
CA VAL A 218 10.22 0.16 5.78
C VAL A 218 9.80 1.05 4.61
N LEU A 219 9.86 0.55 3.38
CA LEU A 219 9.50 1.33 2.18
C LEU A 219 8.00 1.68 2.11
N GLN A 220 7.10 0.82 2.61
CA GLN A 220 5.66 1.12 2.60
C GLN A 220 5.32 2.40 3.40
N GLU A 221 6.10 2.72 4.43
CA GLU A 221 5.93 3.95 5.22
C GLU A 221 6.36 5.19 4.43
N GLN A 222 7.36 5.08 3.55
CA GLN A 222 7.76 6.16 2.65
C GLN A 222 6.69 6.44 1.59
N PHE A 223 6.07 5.38 1.05
CA PHE A 223 5.09 5.53 -0.02
C PHE A 223 3.70 5.93 0.50
N GLY A 224 3.38 5.65 1.78
CA GLY A 224 2.00 5.77 2.27
C GLY A 224 1.04 4.86 1.51
N SER A 225 1.56 3.72 1.04
CA SER A 225 0.88 2.70 0.25
C SER A 225 1.62 1.38 0.44
N MET A 226 0.93 0.25 0.25
CA MET A 226 1.56 -1.07 0.33
C MET A 226 2.79 -1.14 -0.57
N ALA A 227 3.89 -1.68 -0.05
CA ALA A 227 5.05 -2.07 -0.84
C ALA A 227 5.03 -3.59 -1.04
N GLY A 228 4.82 -4.02 -2.28
CA GLY A 228 4.88 -5.41 -2.70
C GLY A 228 6.18 -5.73 -3.43
N ALA A 229 6.39 -7.02 -3.73
CA ALA A 229 7.46 -7.40 -4.63
C ALA A 229 7.16 -8.70 -5.39
N ASN A 230 7.79 -8.86 -6.55
CA ASN A 230 7.93 -10.15 -7.23
C ASN A 230 9.41 -10.39 -7.56
N VAL A 231 9.86 -11.64 -7.46
CA VAL A 231 11.21 -12.04 -7.91
C VAL A 231 11.09 -12.80 -9.23
N TYR A 232 11.95 -12.46 -10.17
CA TYR A 232 11.97 -13.04 -11.51
C TYR A 232 13.35 -13.63 -11.81
N LEU A 233 13.39 -14.95 -12.03
CA LEU A 233 14.57 -15.69 -12.45
C LEU A 233 14.37 -16.16 -13.90
N THR A 234 15.22 -15.72 -14.82
CA THR A 234 15.10 -16.00 -16.25
C THR A 234 16.40 -16.62 -16.79
N PRO A 235 16.34 -17.77 -17.50
CA PRO A 235 17.51 -18.44 -18.05
C PRO A 235 18.15 -17.67 -19.22
N PRO A 236 19.44 -17.91 -19.52
CA PRO A 236 20.15 -17.22 -20.60
C PRO A 236 19.43 -17.30 -21.95
N GLY A 237 19.44 -16.21 -22.71
CA GLY A 237 18.89 -16.12 -24.07
C GLY A 237 17.35 -16.13 -24.18
N THR A 238 16.63 -16.25 -23.06
CA THR A 238 15.17 -16.39 -23.05
C THR A 238 14.42 -15.12 -22.62
N GLN A 239 13.11 -15.11 -22.87
CA GLN A 239 12.18 -14.08 -22.41
C GLN A 239 10.98 -14.79 -21.76
N GLY A 240 10.58 -14.35 -20.57
CA GLY A 240 9.48 -14.96 -19.82
C GLY A 240 8.10 -14.36 -20.12
N PHE A 241 8.07 -13.05 -20.40
CA PHE A 241 6.84 -12.27 -20.48
C PHE A 241 6.76 -11.50 -21.79
N ALA A 242 5.55 -11.37 -22.32
CA ALA A 242 5.26 -10.49 -23.45
C ALA A 242 5.39 -9.01 -23.02
N PRO A 243 5.53 -8.06 -23.96
CA PRO A 243 5.38 -6.64 -23.66
C PRO A 243 4.04 -6.32 -23.00
N HIS A 244 4.05 -5.57 -21.89
CA HIS A 244 2.87 -5.12 -21.16
C HIS A 244 3.18 -3.88 -20.32
N TYR A 245 2.15 -3.23 -19.76
CA TYR A 245 2.29 -2.30 -18.65
C TYR A 245 1.47 -2.78 -17.45
N ASP A 246 1.90 -2.40 -16.25
CA ASP A 246 1.22 -2.71 -14.99
C ASP A 246 0.42 -1.53 -14.45
N ASP A 247 -0.37 -1.77 -13.41
CA ASP A 247 -1.15 -0.79 -12.63
C ASP A 247 -0.43 -0.30 -11.35
N ILE A 248 0.89 -0.48 -11.29
CA ILE A 248 1.74 -0.12 -10.14
C ILE A 248 2.95 0.72 -10.56
N GLU A 249 3.50 1.45 -9.58
CA GLU A 249 4.79 2.12 -9.73
C GLU A 249 5.89 1.08 -9.48
N ALA A 250 6.79 0.87 -10.45
CA ALA A 250 7.72 -0.25 -10.47
C ALA A 250 9.18 0.19 -10.27
N PHE A 251 9.88 -0.48 -9.36
CA PHE A 251 11.32 -0.40 -9.15
C PHE A 251 11.95 -1.77 -9.41
N VAL A 252 12.52 -1.95 -10.61
CA VAL A 252 13.28 -3.15 -11.00
C VAL A 252 14.68 -3.05 -10.43
N VAL A 253 14.99 -3.93 -9.48
CA VAL A 253 16.26 -4.04 -8.76
C VAL A 253 17.00 -5.27 -9.29
N GLN A 254 18.07 -5.07 -10.06
CA GLN A 254 18.82 -6.16 -10.68
C GLN A 254 19.77 -6.81 -9.66
N LEU A 255 19.56 -8.09 -9.36
CA LEU A 255 20.26 -8.80 -8.29
C LEU A 255 21.42 -9.65 -8.79
N GLU A 256 21.20 -10.40 -9.87
CA GLU A 256 22.21 -11.29 -10.46
C GLU A 256 22.15 -11.23 -11.98
N GLY A 257 23.30 -11.48 -12.62
CA GLY A 257 23.41 -11.60 -14.07
C GLY A 257 22.99 -10.35 -14.82
N LYS A 258 22.45 -10.52 -16.04
CA LYS A 258 22.16 -9.41 -16.95
C LYS A 258 20.83 -9.58 -17.68
N LYS A 259 20.07 -8.50 -17.82
CA LYS A 259 18.82 -8.50 -18.60
C LYS A 259 18.72 -7.27 -19.48
N HIS A 260 18.41 -7.49 -20.76
CA HIS A 260 18.12 -6.44 -21.73
C HIS A 260 16.69 -5.96 -21.55
N TRP A 261 16.53 -4.71 -21.13
CA TRP A 261 15.26 -4.06 -20.88
C TRP A 261 14.96 -3.01 -21.94
N ARG A 262 13.71 -3.05 -22.43
CA ARG A 262 13.15 -2.02 -23.30
C ARG A 262 11.89 -1.46 -22.65
N VAL A 263 11.84 -0.14 -22.48
CA VAL A 263 10.71 0.60 -21.91
C VAL A 263 10.19 1.60 -22.94
N TYR A 264 8.88 1.72 -23.04
CA TYR A 264 8.19 2.50 -24.05
C TYR A 264 7.22 3.47 -23.35
N SER A 265 7.03 4.65 -23.93
CA SER A 265 5.98 5.56 -23.47
C SER A 265 4.59 4.92 -23.59
N PRO A 266 3.62 5.32 -22.74
CA PRO A 266 2.21 5.08 -23.00
C PRO A 266 1.83 5.45 -24.45
N ARG A 267 1.04 4.61 -25.14
CA ARG A 267 0.77 4.79 -26.57
C ARG A 267 -0.25 5.89 -26.85
N SER A 268 -1.01 6.27 -25.82
CA SER A 268 -1.99 7.35 -25.85
C SER A 268 -2.18 7.92 -24.46
N GLU A 269 -2.81 9.10 -24.35
CA GLU A 269 -3.15 9.72 -23.07
C GLU A 269 -4.00 8.81 -22.16
N ASN A 270 -4.82 7.93 -22.74
CA ASN A 270 -5.65 6.99 -21.95
C ASN A 270 -4.84 5.87 -21.28
N GLU A 271 -3.60 5.65 -21.71
CA GLU A 271 -2.67 4.68 -21.13
C GLU A 271 -1.68 5.34 -20.17
N VAL A 272 -1.74 6.67 -19.99
CA VAL A 272 -0.95 7.37 -18.98
C VAL A 272 -1.59 7.13 -17.61
N LEU A 273 -0.82 6.59 -16.67
CA LEU A 273 -1.25 6.30 -15.30
C LEU A 273 -2.55 5.45 -15.24
N PRO A 274 -2.60 4.29 -15.93
CA PRO A 274 -3.81 3.50 -16.07
C PRO A 274 -4.26 2.94 -14.73
N VAL A 275 -5.56 2.67 -14.62
CA VAL A 275 -6.17 2.09 -13.41
C VAL A 275 -5.94 0.57 -13.32
N LEU A 276 -5.73 -0.09 -14.46
CA LEU A 276 -5.60 -1.55 -14.58
C LEU A 276 -4.44 -1.91 -15.51
N SER A 277 -3.80 -3.06 -15.27
CA SER A 277 -2.73 -3.59 -16.13
C SER A 277 -3.23 -3.88 -17.55
N SER A 278 -2.32 -3.84 -18.52
CA SER A 278 -2.62 -4.12 -19.91
C SER A 278 -2.82 -5.62 -20.17
N PRO A 279 -3.46 -6.00 -21.29
CA PRO A 279 -3.21 -7.30 -21.89
C PRO A 279 -1.75 -7.40 -22.38
N ASN A 280 -1.33 -8.60 -22.76
CA ASN A 280 -0.08 -8.80 -23.50
C ASN A 280 -0.18 -8.12 -24.88
N PHE A 281 0.88 -7.39 -25.27
CA PHE A 281 0.99 -6.76 -26.58
C PHE A 281 1.89 -7.55 -27.53
N ASP A 282 1.63 -7.42 -28.83
CA ASP A 282 2.54 -7.88 -29.86
C ASP A 282 3.63 -6.83 -30.14
N GLN A 283 4.75 -7.25 -30.74
CA GLN A 283 5.83 -6.31 -31.10
C GLN A 283 5.35 -5.25 -32.12
N SER A 284 4.32 -5.54 -32.92
CA SER A 284 3.70 -4.58 -33.84
C SER A 284 2.85 -3.53 -33.14
N ASP A 285 2.40 -3.81 -31.91
CA ASP A 285 1.52 -2.92 -31.14
C ASP A 285 2.30 -1.89 -30.32
N ILE A 286 3.62 -2.05 -30.23
CA ILE A 286 4.51 -1.24 -29.40
C ILE A 286 5.44 -0.42 -30.31
N GLY A 287 5.63 0.85 -29.94
CA GLY A 287 6.44 1.79 -30.72
C GLY A 287 7.94 1.58 -30.55
N LYS A 288 8.72 2.66 -30.69
CA LYS A 288 10.15 2.63 -30.38
C LYS A 288 10.36 2.75 -28.86
N PRO A 289 11.32 2.00 -28.28
CA PRO A 289 11.64 2.17 -26.87
C PRO A 289 12.20 3.57 -26.63
N ILE A 290 11.79 4.18 -25.52
CA ILE A 290 12.37 5.43 -25.01
C ILE A 290 13.57 5.17 -24.11
N LEU A 291 13.72 3.94 -23.63
CA LEU A 291 14.85 3.46 -22.85
C LEU A 291 15.14 2.01 -23.26
N ASP A 292 16.38 1.76 -23.67
CA ASP A 292 16.87 0.49 -24.19
C ASP A 292 18.24 0.24 -23.57
N VAL A 293 18.29 -0.60 -22.51
CA VAL A 293 19.47 -0.75 -21.64
C VAL A 293 19.67 -2.20 -21.24
N VAL A 294 20.90 -2.57 -20.90
CA VAL A 294 21.20 -3.82 -20.21
C VAL A 294 21.39 -3.51 -18.74
N LEU A 295 20.53 -4.04 -17.88
CA LEU A 295 20.73 -4.00 -16.43
C LEU A 295 21.73 -5.07 -16.03
N GLU A 296 22.69 -4.69 -15.20
CA GLU A 296 23.61 -5.60 -14.52
C GLU A 296 23.38 -5.56 -13.01
N ALA A 297 23.88 -6.55 -12.27
CA ALA A 297 23.73 -6.61 -10.81
C ALA A 297 24.10 -5.26 -10.16
N GLY A 298 23.24 -4.78 -9.25
CA GLY A 298 23.39 -3.48 -8.59
C GLY A 298 22.66 -2.31 -9.25
N ASP A 299 22.19 -2.46 -10.49
CA ASP A 299 21.47 -1.41 -11.20
C ASP A 299 19.98 -1.33 -10.80
N LEU A 300 19.41 -0.13 -10.93
CA LEU A 300 17.99 0.15 -10.72
C LEU A 300 17.34 0.67 -12.01
N LEU A 301 16.14 0.20 -12.32
CA LEU A 301 15.25 0.80 -13.31
C LEU A 301 13.90 1.12 -12.64
N TYR A 302 13.48 2.39 -12.69
CA TYR A 302 12.13 2.80 -12.30
C TYR A 302 11.33 3.20 -13.53
N PHE A 303 10.03 2.88 -13.53
CA PHE A 303 9.06 3.43 -14.46
C PHE A 303 7.65 3.53 -13.84
N PRO A 304 6.88 4.57 -14.18
CA PRO A 304 5.48 4.67 -13.76
C PRO A 304 4.57 3.58 -14.34
N ARG A 305 3.43 3.35 -13.70
CA ARG A 305 2.35 2.55 -14.29
C ARG A 305 1.94 3.11 -15.65
N GLY A 306 1.65 2.22 -16.60
CA GLY A 306 1.34 2.57 -18.00
C GLY A 306 2.53 2.60 -18.97
N PHE A 307 3.77 2.59 -18.47
CA PHE A 307 4.94 2.43 -19.33
C PHE A 307 5.07 0.96 -19.75
N ILE A 308 4.91 0.70 -21.05
CA ILE A 308 5.08 -0.64 -21.59
C ILE A 308 6.54 -1.04 -21.40
N HIS A 309 6.78 -2.29 -21.00
CA HIS A 309 8.13 -2.81 -20.82
C HIS A 309 8.23 -4.27 -21.23
N GLN A 310 9.45 -4.68 -21.58
CA GLN A 310 9.82 -6.08 -21.79
C GLN A 310 11.28 -6.29 -21.43
N GLY A 311 11.58 -7.45 -20.83
CA GLY A 311 12.92 -7.86 -20.43
C GLY A 311 13.29 -9.20 -21.05
N LYS A 312 14.45 -9.29 -21.71
CA LYS A 312 15.00 -10.51 -22.30
C LYS A 312 16.42 -10.76 -21.78
N CYS A 313 16.74 -11.98 -21.36
CA CYS A 313 18.11 -12.31 -20.97
C CYS A 313 19.04 -12.33 -22.18
N LEU A 314 20.29 -11.91 -21.97
CA LEU A 314 21.34 -12.09 -22.96
C LEU A 314 21.72 -13.57 -23.07
N PRO A 315 22.31 -14.02 -24.20
CA PRO A 315 22.64 -15.43 -24.40
C PRO A 315 23.64 -16.02 -23.40
N ASP A 316 24.47 -15.19 -22.78
CA ASP A 316 25.62 -15.58 -21.97
C ASP A 316 25.38 -15.53 -20.46
N ALA A 317 24.26 -14.98 -20.00
CA ALA A 317 23.96 -14.81 -18.58
C ALA A 317 22.48 -15.02 -18.25
N HIS A 318 22.21 -15.66 -17.11
CA HIS A 318 20.88 -15.62 -16.52
C HIS A 318 20.59 -14.22 -15.99
N SER A 319 19.38 -14.02 -15.47
CA SER A 319 19.08 -12.85 -14.67
C SER A 319 18.14 -13.16 -13.54
N LEU A 320 18.49 -12.63 -12.37
CA LEU A 320 17.61 -12.50 -11.22
C LEU A 320 17.37 -11.01 -10.96
N HIS A 321 16.11 -10.61 -10.86
CA HIS A 321 15.74 -9.29 -10.35
C HIS A 321 14.55 -9.39 -9.41
N ILE A 322 14.43 -8.42 -8.53
CA ILE A 322 13.22 -8.19 -7.73
C ILE A 322 12.58 -6.89 -8.20
N THR A 323 11.29 -6.93 -8.51
CA THR A 323 10.51 -5.72 -8.78
C THR A 323 9.81 -5.35 -7.49
N ILE A 324 10.20 -4.24 -6.88
CA ILE A 324 9.47 -3.62 -5.76
C ILE A 324 8.37 -2.75 -6.37
N SER A 325 7.13 -2.94 -5.93
CA SER A 325 5.96 -2.25 -6.46
C SER A 325 5.17 -1.53 -5.37
N SER A 326 4.55 -0.40 -5.72
CA SER A 326 3.64 0.32 -4.82
C SER A 326 2.58 1.11 -5.58
N PHE A 327 1.73 1.84 -4.84
CA PHE A 327 0.77 2.82 -5.36
C PHE A 327 -0.41 2.25 -6.18
N GLN A 328 -0.67 0.95 -6.09
CA GLN A 328 -1.87 0.35 -6.67
C GLN A 328 -3.13 0.98 -6.05
N LYS A 329 -4.10 1.38 -6.88
CA LYS A 329 -5.38 1.99 -6.44
C LYS A 329 -5.21 3.14 -5.43
N ASN A 330 -4.17 3.95 -5.63
CA ASN A 330 -3.82 5.08 -4.76
C ASN A 330 -3.95 6.44 -5.44
N SER A 331 -4.93 6.61 -6.33
CA SER A 331 -5.15 7.84 -7.08
C SER A 331 -6.18 8.78 -6.44
N TRP A 332 -6.25 10.02 -6.94
CA TRP A 332 -7.35 10.95 -6.62
C TRP A 332 -8.72 10.37 -6.99
N GLY A 333 -8.81 9.56 -8.05
CA GLY A 333 -10.05 8.90 -8.45
C GLY A 333 -10.55 7.91 -7.39
N ASP A 334 -9.64 7.11 -6.82
CA ASP A 334 -9.95 6.14 -5.77
C ASP A 334 -10.45 6.84 -4.49
N LEU A 335 -9.82 7.95 -4.11
CA LEU A 335 -10.30 8.77 -2.99
C LEU A 335 -11.65 9.41 -3.30
N MET A 336 -11.81 9.99 -4.49
CA MET A 336 -13.07 10.62 -4.92
C MET A 336 -14.22 9.62 -4.96
N GLN A 337 -13.98 8.36 -5.28
CA GLN A 337 -15.00 7.31 -5.21
C GLN A 337 -15.55 7.15 -3.79
N LYS A 338 -14.69 7.15 -2.76
CA LYS A 338 -15.11 7.11 -1.35
C LYS A 338 -15.84 8.40 -0.95
N VAL A 339 -15.30 9.57 -1.33
CA VAL A 339 -15.90 10.88 -1.01
C VAL A 339 -17.29 11.04 -1.61
N VAL A 340 -17.46 10.73 -2.91
CA VAL A 340 -18.72 10.91 -3.63
C VAL A 340 -19.80 9.97 -3.09
N THR A 341 -19.44 8.71 -2.81
CA THR A 341 -20.37 7.73 -2.25
C THR A 341 -20.92 8.22 -0.90
N ALA A 342 -20.03 8.58 0.04
CA ALA A 342 -20.44 9.07 1.35
C ALA A 342 -21.18 10.42 1.27
N ALA A 343 -20.77 11.33 0.37
CA ALA A 343 -21.46 12.60 0.16
C ALA A 343 -22.90 12.40 -0.33
N LEU A 344 -23.14 11.41 -1.19
CA LEU A 344 -24.49 11.09 -1.66
C LEU A 344 -25.37 10.58 -0.52
N GLU A 345 -24.85 9.68 0.32
CA GLU A 345 -25.57 9.15 1.47
C GLU A 345 -25.97 10.27 2.43
N ILE A 346 -25.01 11.12 2.83
CA ILE A 346 -25.27 12.27 3.70
C ILE A 346 -26.28 13.24 3.06
N ALA A 347 -26.12 13.56 1.77
CA ALA A 347 -27.06 14.44 1.07
C ALA A 347 -28.49 13.86 1.05
N MET A 348 -28.63 12.55 0.86
CA MET A 348 -29.92 11.87 0.90
C MET A 348 -30.53 11.86 2.31
N GLU A 349 -29.76 11.93 3.38
CA GLU A 349 -30.27 12.04 4.75
C GLU A 349 -30.68 13.48 5.11
N GLU A 350 -29.87 14.47 4.72
CA GLU A 350 -30.03 15.85 5.18
C GLU A 350 -30.89 16.73 4.25
N ASP A 351 -30.99 16.39 2.97
CA ASP A 351 -31.57 17.27 1.96
C ASP A 351 -32.68 16.59 1.14
N VAL A 352 -33.90 17.11 1.29
CA VAL A 352 -35.08 16.61 0.60
C VAL A 352 -34.94 16.68 -0.93
N GLU A 353 -34.15 17.61 -1.49
CA GLU A 353 -33.97 17.70 -2.94
C GLU A 353 -33.33 16.43 -3.54
N PHE A 354 -32.43 15.78 -2.80
CA PHE A 354 -31.83 14.49 -3.20
C PHE A 354 -32.78 13.30 -2.98
N ARG A 355 -33.81 13.45 -2.14
CA ARG A 355 -34.82 12.42 -1.87
C ARG A 355 -36.07 12.50 -2.76
N ARG A 356 -36.28 13.60 -3.47
CA ARG A 356 -37.45 13.74 -4.35
C ARG A 356 -37.42 12.64 -5.42
N GLY A 357 -38.56 11.96 -5.59
CA GLY A 357 -38.71 10.94 -6.62
C GLY A 357 -38.47 11.50 -8.03
N LEU A 358 -37.95 10.66 -8.92
CA LEU A 358 -37.80 10.98 -10.33
C LEU A 358 -39.18 11.24 -10.98
N PRO A 359 -39.23 12.00 -12.09
CA PRO A 359 -40.46 12.11 -12.89
C PRO A 359 -40.93 10.72 -13.32
N LEU A 360 -42.23 10.41 -13.18
CA LEU A 360 -42.78 9.06 -13.40
C LEU A 360 -42.53 8.54 -14.83
N ASP A 361 -42.44 9.44 -15.80
CA ASP A 361 -42.30 9.16 -17.22
C ASP A 361 -40.85 9.30 -17.74
N TYR A 362 -39.85 9.44 -16.86
CA TYR A 362 -38.47 9.74 -17.26
C TYR A 362 -37.88 8.74 -18.26
N LEU A 363 -38.29 7.47 -18.20
CA LEU A 363 -37.86 6.41 -19.13
C LEU A 363 -38.31 6.65 -20.58
N THR A 364 -39.29 7.52 -20.80
CA THR A 364 -39.79 7.85 -22.14
C THR A 364 -38.91 8.88 -22.88
N TYR A 365 -38.04 9.61 -22.17
CA TYR A 365 -37.17 10.65 -22.75
C TYR A 365 -35.70 10.62 -22.25
N MET A 366 -35.37 9.76 -21.29
CA MET A 366 -33.99 9.50 -20.83
C MET A 366 -33.50 8.11 -21.25
N GLY A 367 -32.20 7.84 -21.10
CA GLY A 367 -31.57 6.58 -21.51
C GLY A 367 -31.09 6.57 -22.96
N VAL A 368 -30.32 5.54 -23.32
CA VAL A 368 -29.66 5.41 -24.64
C VAL A 368 -30.66 5.43 -25.79
N GLN A 369 -31.82 4.75 -25.65
CA GLN A 369 -32.87 4.72 -26.68
C GLN A 369 -33.50 6.09 -26.99
N ASN A 370 -33.28 7.09 -26.14
CA ASN A 370 -33.81 8.43 -26.26
C ASN A 370 -32.69 9.50 -26.30
N SER A 371 -31.42 9.13 -26.53
CA SER A 371 -30.30 10.08 -26.46
C SER A 371 -30.38 11.20 -27.50
N ASP A 372 -30.94 10.88 -28.67
CA ASP A 372 -30.98 11.75 -29.84
C ASP A 372 -32.37 12.39 -30.05
N LYS A 373 -33.31 12.12 -29.13
CA LYS A 373 -34.64 12.72 -29.17
C LYS A 373 -34.60 14.12 -28.59
N GLU A 374 -35.04 15.07 -29.39
CA GLU A 374 -35.27 16.45 -28.95
C GLU A 374 -36.53 16.52 -28.08
N ASP A 375 -36.35 16.44 -26.77
CA ASP A 375 -37.42 16.55 -25.78
C ASP A 375 -37.08 17.61 -24.73
N PRO A 376 -37.88 18.68 -24.55
CA PRO A 376 -37.58 19.74 -23.58
C PRO A 376 -37.53 19.24 -22.13
N ARG A 377 -38.15 18.08 -21.82
CA ARG A 377 -38.07 17.45 -20.50
C ARG A 377 -36.67 16.90 -20.22
N ARG A 378 -35.93 16.44 -21.25
CA ARG A 378 -34.54 15.99 -21.14
C ARG A 378 -33.63 17.12 -20.66
N VAL A 379 -33.79 18.32 -21.21
CA VAL A 379 -33.04 19.51 -20.79
C VAL A 379 -33.31 19.83 -19.31
N LYS A 380 -34.59 19.80 -18.89
CA LYS A 380 -34.97 20.02 -17.47
C LYS A 380 -34.38 18.94 -16.54
N PHE A 381 -34.40 17.67 -16.96
CA PHE A 381 -33.83 16.56 -16.20
C PHE A 381 -32.32 16.73 -16.00
N LEU A 382 -31.58 17.03 -17.08
CA LEU A 382 -30.14 17.27 -17.02
C LEU A 382 -29.79 18.50 -16.16
N SER A 383 -30.59 19.57 -16.26
CA SER A 383 -30.42 20.76 -15.41
C SER A 383 -30.62 20.45 -13.92
N GLN A 384 -31.61 19.62 -13.57
CA GLN A 384 -31.80 19.16 -12.19
C GLN A 384 -30.63 18.29 -11.71
N MET A 385 -30.12 17.38 -12.54
CA MET A 385 -28.92 16.59 -12.24
C MET A 385 -27.71 17.48 -11.99
N GLU A 386 -27.46 18.47 -12.85
CA GLU A 386 -26.37 19.43 -12.70
C GLU A 386 -26.49 20.25 -11.40
N LYS A 387 -27.71 20.69 -11.07
CA LYS A 387 -28.00 21.39 -9.80
C LYS A 387 -27.64 20.52 -8.60
N LEU A 388 -28.04 19.25 -8.58
CA LEU A 388 -27.73 18.33 -7.48
C LEU A 388 -26.22 18.04 -7.41
N MET A 389 -25.55 17.82 -8.56
CA MET A 389 -24.09 17.64 -8.60
C MET A 389 -23.33 18.88 -8.08
N LYS A 390 -23.81 20.10 -8.36
CA LYS A 390 -23.23 21.33 -7.79
C LYS A 390 -23.44 21.47 -6.29
N LYS A 391 -24.49 20.83 -5.75
CA LYS A 391 -24.82 20.87 -4.32
C LYS A 391 -24.06 19.80 -3.54
N LEU A 392 -23.74 18.66 -4.17
CA LEU A 392 -23.10 17.50 -3.56
C LEU A 392 -21.80 17.82 -2.78
N PRO A 393 -20.87 18.69 -3.26
CA PRO A 393 -19.66 19.01 -2.51
C PRO A 393 -19.89 19.60 -1.12
N ASN A 394 -21.07 20.18 -0.84
CA ASN A 394 -21.40 20.70 0.49
C ASN A 394 -21.55 19.60 1.54
N TYR A 395 -21.72 18.35 1.11
CA TYR A 395 -21.90 17.17 1.95
C TYR A 395 -20.67 16.27 1.96
N ALA A 396 -19.56 16.66 1.30
CA ALA A 396 -18.38 15.82 1.14
C ALA A 396 -17.63 15.59 2.47
N PRO A 397 -17.63 14.36 3.02
CA PRO A 397 -16.95 14.06 4.27
C PRO A 397 -15.50 13.62 3.99
N VAL A 398 -14.65 14.57 3.54
CA VAL A 398 -13.31 14.26 3.04
C VAL A 398 -12.45 13.51 4.06
N ASP A 399 -12.46 13.94 5.33
CA ASP A 399 -11.66 13.29 6.38
C ASP A 399 -12.10 11.84 6.62
N ALA A 400 -13.42 11.58 6.67
CA ALA A 400 -13.95 10.22 6.83
C ALA A 400 -13.60 9.33 5.63
N ALA A 401 -13.64 9.87 4.40
CA ALA A 401 -13.22 9.12 3.22
C ALA A 401 -11.72 8.79 3.23
N VAL A 402 -10.89 9.70 3.76
CA VAL A 402 -9.46 9.45 3.99
C VAL A 402 -9.26 8.36 5.05
N ASP A 403 -10.03 8.36 6.14
CA ASP A 403 -9.97 7.31 7.16
C ASP A 403 -10.38 5.94 6.61
N GLN A 404 -11.41 5.87 5.77
CA GLN A 404 -11.79 4.63 5.09
C GLN A 404 -10.71 4.16 4.10
N LYS A 405 -9.96 5.06 3.48
CA LYS A 405 -8.81 4.69 2.65
C LYS A 405 -7.61 4.25 3.50
N ALA A 406 -7.41 4.89 4.64
CA ALA A 406 -6.34 4.53 5.56
C ALA A 406 -6.59 3.17 6.22
N LYS A 407 -7.85 2.83 6.54
CA LYS A 407 -8.25 1.49 6.98
C LYS A 407 -7.80 0.41 5.99
N ASP A 408 -8.11 0.59 4.71
CA ASP A 408 -7.67 -0.33 3.64
C ASP A 408 -6.14 -0.41 3.61
N PHE A 409 -5.45 0.74 3.63
CA PHE A 409 -4.00 0.78 3.65
C PHE A 409 -3.38 0.04 4.85
N LEU A 410 -3.90 0.23 6.07
CA LEU A 410 -3.41 -0.47 7.26
C LEU A 410 -3.65 -1.99 7.17
N HIS A 411 -4.69 -2.43 6.48
CA HIS A 411 -4.93 -3.85 6.22
C HIS A 411 -3.96 -4.42 5.17
N ASP A 412 -3.59 -3.62 4.17
CA ASP A 412 -2.64 -3.99 3.12
C ASP A 412 -1.18 -4.06 3.61
N CYS A 413 -0.85 -3.32 4.66
CA CYS A 413 0.50 -3.18 5.21
C CYS A 413 1.10 -4.50 5.67
N LEU A 414 2.41 -4.68 5.43
CA LEU A 414 3.19 -5.70 6.13
C LEU A 414 3.32 -5.32 7.62
N PRO A 415 3.41 -6.31 8.52
CA PRO A 415 3.78 -6.04 9.91
C PRO A 415 5.21 -5.48 9.97
N PRO A 416 5.57 -4.68 10.99
CA PRO A 416 6.91 -4.13 11.12
C PRO A 416 7.93 -5.20 11.52
N VAL A 417 9.13 -5.13 10.95
CA VAL A 417 10.31 -5.87 11.46
C VAL A 417 10.98 -5.04 12.55
N LEU A 418 10.82 -5.41 13.82
CA LEU A 418 11.33 -4.63 14.95
C LEU A 418 12.87 -4.52 14.95
N THR A 419 13.39 -3.35 15.33
CA THR A 419 14.81 -3.22 15.66
C THR A 419 15.12 -3.99 16.95
N PRO A 420 16.41 -4.30 17.26
CA PRO A 420 16.76 -4.95 18.52
C PRO A 420 16.24 -4.20 19.76
N ASP A 421 16.31 -2.87 19.74
CA ASP A 421 15.81 -2.01 20.82
C ASP A 421 14.28 -2.01 20.90
N GLU A 422 13.59 -1.90 19.76
CA GLU A 422 12.11 -2.00 19.68
C GLU A 422 11.64 -3.36 20.18
N PHE A 423 12.36 -4.44 19.86
CA PHE A 423 12.06 -5.78 20.37
C PHE A 423 12.24 -5.83 21.89
N ALA A 424 13.39 -5.43 22.40
CA ALA A 424 13.73 -5.52 23.84
C ALA A 424 12.82 -4.68 24.75
N THR A 425 12.25 -3.59 24.23
CA THR A 425 11.43 -2.63 24.99
C THR A 425 9.92 -2.75 24.72
N SER A 426 9.50 -3.68 23.87
CA SER A 426 8.08 -3.95 23.59
C SER A 426 7.62 -5.24 24.26
N VAL A 427 6.31 -5.54 24.15
CA VAL A 427 5.73 -6.79 24.65
C VAL A 427 6.40 -8.03 24.05
N GLN A 428 6.96 -7.95 22.84
CA GLN A 428 7.61 -9.09 22.19
C GLN A 428 8.92 -9.50 22.89
N GLY A 429 9.64 -8.54 23.48
CA GLY A 429 10.85 -8.78 24.27
C GLY A 429 10.59 -8.93 25.77
N ALA A 430 9.32 -8.97 26.21
CA ALA A 430 8.97 -9.08 27.62
C ALA A 430 9.64 -10.31 28.26
N SER A 431 10.18 -10.12 29.46
CA SER A 431 10.99 -11.15 30.14
C SER A 431 10.17 -12.35 30.65
N VAL A 432 8.83 -12.27 30.57
CA VAL A 432 7.88 -13.28 31.05
C VAL A 432 8.11 -14.61 30.33
N ARG A 433 8.42 -15.67 31.08
CA ARG A 433 8.72 -17.00 30.51
C ARG A 433 8.48 -18.15 31.47
N TRP A 434 8.25 -19.33 30.91
CA TRP A 434 8.16 -20.59 31.67
C TRP A 434 9.56 -21.14 31.97
N VAL A 435 9.94 -21.20 33.25
CA VAL A 435 11.25 -21.70 33.70
C VAL A 435 11.08 -22.58 34.94
N ASN A 436 11.55 -23.81 34.85
CA ASN A 436 11.56 -24.78 35.96
C ASN A 436 10.16 -24.98 36.58
N GLY A 437 9.13 -25.18 35.75
CA GLY A 437 7.78 -25.51 36.22
C GLY A 437 6.95 -24.32 36.74
N ARG A 438 7.44 -23.08 36.59
CA ARG A 438 6.74 -21.86 37.01
C ARG A 438 6.95 -20.73 36.02
N VAL A 439 6.02 -19.77 36.00
CA VAL A 439 6.19 -18.51 35.27
C VAL A 439 7.17 -17.61 36.04
N LYS A 440 8.14 -17.03 35.34
CA LYS A 440 9.05 -15.99 35.85
C LYS A 440 8.85 -14.69 35.05
N GLY A 441 9.18 -13.54 35.64
CA GLY A 441 9.18 -12.24 34.96
C GLY A 441 7.84 -11.48 34.98
N THR A 442 6.85 -11.91 35.77
CA THR A 442 5.47 -11.37 35.77
C THR A 442 5.29 -10.01 36.47
N ALA A 443 6.35 -9.43 37.05
CA ALA A 443 6.24 -8.29 37.97
C ALA A 443 6.59 -6.93 37.33
N ALA A 444 6.79 -6.89 36.01
CA ALA A 444 7.14 -5.66 35.33
C ALA A 444 5.88 -4.83 35.08
N HIS A 445 5.69 -3.75 35.85
CA HIS A 445 4.48 -2.92 35.82
C HIS A 445 4.72 -1.56 35.18
N ILE A 446 3.78 -1.13 34.34
CA ILE A 446 3.74 0.23 33.81
C ILE A 446 3.24 1.16 34.93
N THR A 447 3.94 2.26 35.13
CA THR A 447 3.59 3.29 36.13
C THR A 447 3.37 4.63 35.45
N THR A 448 2.85 5.63 36.17
CA THR A 448 2.70 6.99 35.64
C THR A 448 4.04 7.64 35.26
N GLN A 449 5.17 7.16 35.76
CA GLN A 449 6.51 7.65 35.42
C GLN A 449 7.12 6.93 34.23
N THR A 450 6.56 5.79 33.82
CA THR A 450 7.07 5.03 32.67
C THR A 450 6.98 5.89 31.41
N LEU A 451 8.09 5.98 30.69
CA LEU A 451 8.17 6.66 29.40
C LEU A 451 7.76 5.70 28.30
N ILE A 452 6.76 6.09 27.51
CA ILE A 452 6.15 5.32 26.44
C ILE A 452 6.13 6.11 25.14
N ARG A 453 6.09 5.39 24.02
CA ARG A 453 5.95 5.94 22.68
C ARG A 453 5.29 4.93 21.76
N LEU A 454 4.58 5.38 20.72
CA LEU A 454 4.21 4.50 19.61
C LEU A 454 5.42 3.77 19.04
N LEU A 455 5.23 2.49 18.71
CA LEU A 455 6.28 1.65 18.16
C LEU A 455 6.83 2.24 16.84
N ARG A 456 5.94 2.62 15.92
CA ARG A 456 6.27 3.30 14.66
C ARG A 456 5.21 4.33 14.30
N ALA A 457 5.56 5.29 13.44
CA ALA A 457 4.66 6.38 13.10
C ALA A 457 3.44 5.89 12.29
N GLY A 458 3.64 4.88 11.45
CA GLY A 458 2.61 4.28 10.59
C GLY A 458 1.96 3.00 11.13
N CYS A 459 2.24 2.55 12.36
CA CYS A 459 1.75 1.24 12.82
C CYS A 459 0.33 1.26 13.40
N ALA A 460 -0.24 2.44 13.65
CA ALA A 460 -1.60 2.59 14.17
C ALA A 460 -2.26 3.89 13.71
N ARG A 461 -3.59 3.88 13.55
CA ARG A 461 -4.38 5.04 13.13
C ARG A 461 -5.79 5.01 13.72
N LEU A 462 -6.23 6.14 14.28
CA LEU A 462 -7.63 6.35 14.65
C LEU A 462 -8.47 6.62 13.40
N CYS A 463 -9.56 5.90 13.25
CA CYS A 463 -10.54 6.06 12.17
C CYS A 463 -11.95 6.11 12.76
N SER A 464 -12.80 7.00 12.25
CA SER A 464 -14.23 6.99 12.57
C SER A 464 -14.95 5.90 11.76
N ASP A 465 -15.77 5.10 12.46
CA ASP A 465 -16.67 4.11 11.88
C ASP A 465 -18.08 4.34 12.45
N GLY A 466 -18.85 5.20 11.77
CA GLY A 466 -20.13 5.69 12.27
C GLY A 466 -19.98 6.53 13.54
N ASP A 467 -20.67 6.13 14.61
CA ASP A 467 -20.61 6.80 15.91
C ASP A 467 -19.42 6.33 16.78
N ALA A 468 -18.68 5.30 16.35
CA ALA A 468 -17.55 4.74 17.07
C ALA A 468 -16.20 5.21 16.49
N VAL A 469 -15.18 5.24 17.33
CA VAL A 469 -13.79 5.48 16.93
C VAL A 469 -13.02 4.19 17.11
N HIS A 470 -12.37 3.73 16.04
CA HIS A 470 -11.57 2.51 16.05
C HIS A 470 -10.09 2.85 15.90
N LEU A 471 -9.23 2.14 16.65
CA LEU A 471 -7.79 2.14 16.42
C LEU A 471 -7.44 0.94 15.55
N TYR A 472 -7.11 1.21 14.28
CA TYR A 472 -6.57 0.22 13.36
C TYR A 472 -5.05 0.14 13.52
N TYR A 473 -4.46 -1.02 13.35
CA TYR A 473 -3.02 -1.24 13.54
C TYR A 473 -2.47 -2.36 12.66
N THR A 474 -1.15 -2.36 12.44
CA THR A 474 -0.48 -3.27 11.50
C THR A 474 0.35 -4.37 12.18
N ILE A 475 0.52 -4.31 13.50
CA ILE A 475 1.46 -5.17 14.26
C ILE A 475 1.17 -6.65 14.08
N ASP A 476 -0.11 -7.01 14.08
CA ASP A 476 -0.60 -8.39 13.94
C ASP A 476 -0.98 -8.75 12.49
N ASN A 477 -0.56 -7.96 11.50
CA ASN A 477 -0.80 -8.33 10.10
C ASN A 477 0.03 -9.55 9.70
N SER A 478 -0.48 -10.31 8.74
CA SER A 478 0.30 -11.36 8.12
C SER A 478 1.30 -10.81 7.10
N ARG A 479 2.42 -11.51 6.90
CA ARG A 479 3.32 -11.29 5.75
C ARG A 479 2.69 -11.69 4.41
N VAL A 480 1.57 -12.42 4.44
CA VAL A 480 0.78 -12.79 3.26
C VAL A 480 -0.39 -11.82 3.15
N TYR A 481 -0.48 -11.12 2.01
CA TYR A 481 -1.50 -10.12 1.74
C TYR A 481 -2.91 -10.63 2.04
N HIS A 482 -3.65 -9.91 2.90
CA HIS A 482 -5.03 -10.18 3.30
C HIS A 482 -5.30 -11.62 3.78
N LYS A 483 -4.27 -12.32 4.28
CA LYS A 483 -4.48 -13.64 4.92
C LYS A 483 -5.37 -13.54 6.16
N GLU A 484 -5.38 -12.38 6.79
CA GLU A 484 -6.12 -12.09 8.02
C GLU A 484 -7.05 -10.89 7.80
N GLU A 485 -8.12 -10.81 8.58
CA GLU A 485 -9.02 -9.66 8.62
C GLU A 485 -8.32 -8.40 9.20
N PRO A 486 -8.79 -7.18 8.88
CA PRO A 486 -8.26 -5.95 9.45
C PRO A 486 -8.24 -5.97 10.97
N LYS A 487 -7.11 -5.59 11.57
CA LYS A 487 -6.94 -5.53 13.03
C LYS A 487 -7.38 -4.18 13.55
N SER A 488 -8.35 -4.18 14.46
CA SER A 488 -8.79 -2.97 15.16
C SER A 488 -9.46 -3.30 16.49
N TRP A 489 -9.66 -2.28 17.31
CA TRP A 489 -10.63 -2.30 18.40
C TRP A 489 -11.27 -0.92 18.56
N GLU A 490 -12.44 -0.90 19.17
CA GLU A 490 -13.16 0.33 19.49
C GLU A 490 -12.48 1.03 20.68
N VAL A 491 -12.10 2.29 20.49
CA VAL A 491 -11.53 3.16 21.52
C VAL A 491 -12.67 3.88 22.20
N GLN A 492 -12.75 3.73 23.53
CA GLN A 492 -13.74 4.45 24.32
C GLN A 492 -13.51 5.97 24.23
N ALA A 493 -14.59 6.75 24.29
CA ALA A 493 -14.54 8.20 24.12
C ALA A 493 -13.54 8.87 25.10
N GLU A 494 -13.47 8.38 26.34
CA GLU A 494 -12.54 8.82 27.39
C GLU A 494 -11.05 8.56 27.09
N HIS A 495 -10.74 7.64 26.18
CA HIS A 495 -9.37 7.30 25.78
C HIS A 495 -8.95 7.90 24.42
N THR A 496 -9.88 8.50 23.68
CA THR A 496 -9.63 8.96 22.31
C THR A 496 -8.57 10.06 22.26
N ASP A 497 -8.69 11.08 23.12
CA ASP A 497 -7.74 12.20 23.21
C ASP A 497 -6.34 11.70 23.62
N ALA A 498 -6.25 10.64 24.43
CA ALA A 498 -4.99 10.07 24.86
C ALA A 498 -4.27 9.28 23.77
N VAL A 499 -5.01 8.53 22.96
CA VAL A 499 -4.46 7.86 21.78
C VAL A 499 -4.05 8.89 20.71
N GLU A 500 -4.86 9.92 20.48
CA GLU A 500 -4.51 11.03 19.56
C GLU A 500 -3.24 11.75 20.03
N PHE A 501 -3.13 12.05 21.33
CA PHE A 501 -1.92 12.63 21.93
C PHE A 501 -0.68 11.76 21.71
N LEU A 502 -0.77 10.44 21.88
CA LEU A 502 0.34 9.52 21.61
C LEU A 502 0.74 9.51 20.13
N ILE A 503 -0.23 9.47 19.21
CA ILE A 503 0.00 9.52 17.76
C ILE A 503 0.74 10.80 17.36
N HIS A 504 0.33 11.94 17.91
CA HIS A 504 0.94 13.23 17.61
C HIS A 504 2.26 13.50 18.34
N SER A 505 2.54 12.78 19.42
CA SER A 505 3.80 12.92 20.17
C SER A 505 4.96 12.17 19.52
N TYR A 506 4.70 11.20 18.64
CA TYR A 506 5.74 10.47 17.92
C TYR A 506 6.65 11.43 17.12
N PRO A 507 8.01 11.32 17.20
CA PRO A 507 8.78 10.20 17.73
C PRO A 507 9.26 10.38 19.19
N SER A 508 8.72 11.33 19.95
CA SER A 508 9.14 11.59 21.32
C SER A 508 8.51 10.58 22.31
N PHE A 509 9.28 10.19 23.33
CA PHE A 509 8.72 9.53 24.50
C PHE A 509 7.92 10.52 25.35
N VAL A 510 6.84 10.03 25.94
CA VAL A 510 5.99 10.77 26.89
C VAL A 510 5.77 9.93 28.13
N THR A 511 5.59 10.56 29.29
CA THR A 511 5.27 9.80 30.51
C THR A 511 3.82 9.34 30.44
N VAL A 512 3.52 8.15 30.95
CA VAL A 512 2.14 7.66 31.10
C VAL A 512 1.28 8.68 31.88
N GLY A 513 1.86 9.34 32.89
CA GLY A 513 1.20 10.39 33.67
C GLY A 513 0.77 11.61 32.86
N SER A 514 1.39 11.86 31.69
CA SER A 514 1.04 12.95 30.79
C SER A 514 -0.16 12.66 29.88
N LEU A 515 -0.60 11.39 29.78
CA LEU A 515 -1.76 11.02 28.96
C LEU A 515 -3.00 11.80 29.42
N PRO A 516 -3.76 12.42 28.50
CA PRO A 516 -4.99 13.14 28.82
C PRO A 516 -6.16 12.19 29.13
N CYS A 517 -6.04 11.41 30.21
CA CYS A 517 -7.14 10.63 30.80
C CYS A 517 -7.54 11.21 32.17
N ASP A 518 -8.75 10.88 32.62
CA ASP A 518 -9.37 11.44 33.84
C ASP A 518 -8.65 11.03 35.14
N SER A 519 -8.13 9.80 35.23
CA SER A 519 -7.45 9.29 36.42
C SER A 519 -6.10 8.64 36.12
N ALA A 520 -5.23 8.55 37.13
CA ALA A 520 -3.95 7.84 36.99
C ALA A 520 -4.14 6.35 36.65
N GLN A 521 -5.22 5.74 37.13
CA GLN A 521 -5.54 4.35 36.86
C GLN A 521 -5.88 4.14 35.38
N ASP A 522 -6.66 5.05 34.79
CA ASP A 522 -7.04 4.95 33.37
C ASP A 522 -5.84 5.17 32.45
N LYS A 523 -4.93 6.07 32.82
CA LYS A 523 -3.66 6.27 32.09
C LYS A 523 -2.82 5.00 32.05
N ILE A 524 -2.67 4.33 33.21
CA ILE A 524 -1.92 3.08 33.31
C ILE A 524 -2.62 1.97 32.51
N ALA A 525 -3.93 1.78 32.70
CA ALA A 525 -4.69 0.74 32.01
C ALA A 525 -4.67 0.90 30.48
N LEU A 526 -4.78 2.13 29.97
CA LEU A 526 -4.65 2.40 28.54
C LEU A 526 -3.23 2.08 28.04
N ALA A 527 -2.20 2.48 28.77
CA ALA A 527 -0.81 2.18 28.41
C ALA A 527 -0.53 0.67 28.42
N GLU A 528 -1.01 -0.07 29.42
CA GLU A 528 -0.92 -1.53 29.49
C GLU A 528 -1.60 -2.19 28.29
N LEU A 529 -2.84 -1.79 27.95
CA LEU A 529 -3.55 -2.31 26.79
C LEU A 529 -2.78 -2.07 25.48
N LEU A 530 -2.28 -0.85 25.26
CA LEU A 530 -1.51 -0.51 24.06
C LEU A 530 -0.19 -1.28 24.00
N PHE A 531 0.46 -1.50 25.15
CA PHE A 531 1.70 -2.26 25.25
C PHE A 531 1.47 -3.73 24.95
N GLU A 532 0.44 -4.34 25.54
CA GLU A 532 0.02 -5.73 25.28
C GLU A 532 -0.30 -5.99 23.80
N LYS A 533 -0.85 -4.98 23.11
CA LYS A 533 -1.10 -5.02 21.66
C LYS A 533 0.15 -4.75 20.81
N GLY A 534 1.30 -4.46 21.42
CA GLY A 534 2.56 -4.15 20.74
C GLY A 534 2.54 -2.82 19.99
N ILE A 535 1.61 -1.93 20.29
CA ILE A 535 1.43 -0.65 19.57
C ILE A 535 2.32 0.44 20.15
N ILE A 536 2.65 0.33 21.44
CA ILE A 536 3.65 1.16 22.11
C ILE A 536 4.79 0.29 22.62
N HIS A 537 5.90 0.95 22.93
CA HIS A 537 7.03 0.37 23.65
C HIS A 537 7.54 1.38 24.69
N THR A 538 8.34 0.91 25.64
CA THR A 538 8.89 1.73 26.73
C THR A 538 10.29 2.25 26.38
N GLU A 539 10.78 3.28 27.07
CA GLU A 539 12.15 3.77 26.86
C GLU A 539 13.19 2.75 27.32
N GLU A 540 12.94 2.11 28.46
CA GLU A 540 13.75 1.02 29.00
C GLU A 540 12.93 -0.27 29.09
N PRO A 541 13.55 -1.46 28.98
CA PRO A 541 12.84 -2.72 29.17
C PRO A 541 12.15 -2.76 30.53
N LEU A 542 10.88 -3.18 30.56
CA LEU A 542 10.15 -3.34 31.81
C LEU A 542 10.86 -4.40 32.66
N GLN A 543 11.47 -3.97 33.78
CA GLN A 543 12.17 -4.84 34.71
C GLN A 543 11.18 -5.51 35.67
N SER A 544 11.38 -6.81 35.90
CA SER A 544 10.58 -7.63 36.82
C SER A 544 11.06 -7.55 38.26
#